data_AF-A0A949XFI4-F1
#
_entry.id   AF-A0A949XFI4-F1
#
_cell.length_a   1.000
_cell.length_b   1.000
_cell.length_c   1.000
_cell.angle_alpha   90.00
_cell.angle_beta   90.00
_cell.angle_gamma   90.00
#
_symmetry.space_group_name_H-M   'P 1'
#
loop_
_entity.id
_entity.type
_entity.pdbx_description
1 polymer ?
#
loop_
_entity_poly.entity_id
_entity_poly.type
_entity_poly.pdbx_seq_one_letter_code
_entity_poly.pdbx_strand_id
1 'polypeptide(L)'
;MSCYQNGGIERLIRGCIEKAIDITDFEYDATWQPDTMRLAMGLRSKRDQIIHFDGVQHAIEKGEFLSVLNSYRYPAEFVVDAASEAGWDHVQTWSATGRVHYQLYETKRL
;
A
#
# COMPACT_ATOMS: atom_id res chain seq x y z
N MET A 1 -11.17 -15.22 12.18
CA MET A 1 -10.67 -13.99 11.54
C MET A 1 -10.89 -14.15 10.05
N SER A 2 -11.92 -13.49 9.51
CA SER A 2 -12.15 -13.47 8.07
C SER A 2 -11.08 -12.58 7.44
N CYS A 3 -10.19 -13.13 6.61
CA CYS A 3 -9.18 -12.34 5.91
C CYS A 3 -9.79 -11.44 4.81
N TYR A 4 -11.14 -11.38 4.64
CA TYR A 4 -11.77 -10.63 3.55
C TYR A 4 -13.10 -9.95 3.88
N GLN A 5 -13.29 -8.82 3.22
CA GLN A 5 -14.61 -8.35 2.77
C GLN A 5 -14.84 -8.48 1.25
N ASN A 6 -13.86 -8.88 0.41
CA ASN A 6 -14.08 -9.10 -1.04
C ASN A 6 -12.94 -9.95 -1.66
N GLY A 7 -13.26 -11.14 -2.20
CA GLY A 7 -12.38 -12.31 -2.41
C GLY A 7 -11.38 -12.28 -3.57
N GLY A 8 -10.53 -11.25 -3.68
CA GLY A 8 -9.39 -11.22 -4.63
C GLY A 8 -8.04 -11.28 -3.91
N ILE A 9 -7.08 -12.02 -4.48
CA ILE A 9 -5.68 -12.12 -3.98
C ILE A 9 -5.02 -10.73 -3.79
N GLU A 10 -5.47 -9.74 -4.57
CA GLU A 10 -5.00 -8.34 -4.59
C GLU A 10 -5.22 -7.56 -3.28
N ARG A 11 -6.06 -8.07 -2.35
CA ARG A 11 -6.36 -7.42 -1.07
C ARG A 11 -5.88 -8.21 0.15
N LEU A 12 -4.95 -9.13 -0.06
CA LEU A 12 -4.39 -9.92 1.02
C LEU A 12 -3.64 -9.04 2.03
N ILE A 13 -4.02 -9.19 3.30
CA ILE A 13 -3.23 -8.70 4.42
C ILE A 13 -1.96 -9.56 4.52
N ARG A 14 -0.80 -8.91 4.65
CA ARG A 14 0.54 -9.52 4.76
C ARG A 14 0.58 -10.83 5.58
N GLY A 15 -0.09 -10.86 6.74
CA GLY A 15 -0.11 -12.03 7.62
C GLY A 15 -0.89 -13.26 7.10
N CYS A 16 -1.80 -13.09 6.13
CA CYS A 16 -2.51 -14.20 5.50
C CYS A 16 -1.71 -14.76 4.28
N ILE A 17 -0.92 -13.93 3.58
CA ILE A 17 -0.03 -14.35 2.47
C ILE A 17 1.10 -15.24 2.97
N GLU A 18 1.79 -14.86 4.03
CA GLU A 18 3.01 -15.54 4.52
C GLU A 18 2.78 -17.02 4.88
N LYS A 19 1.51 -17.44 5.06
CA LYS A 19 1.14 -18.83 5.31
C LYS A 19 0.85 -19.65 4.05
N ALA A 20 0.58 -18.99 2.93
CA ALA A 20 0.12 -19.61 1.69
C ALA A 20 1.18 -19.59 0.57
N ILE A 21 2.26 -18.83 0.75
CA ILE A 21 3.35 -18.72 -0.22
C ILE A 21 4.68 -19.10 0.40
N ASP A 22 5.59 -19.64 -0.41
CA ASP A 22 7.01 -19.68 -0.07
C ASP A 22 7.65 -18.37 -0.52
N ILE A 23 8.08 -17.54 0.44
CA ILE A 23 8.65 -16.22 0.15
C ILE A 23 9.92 -16.30 -0.70
N THR A 24 10.63 -17.44 -0.71
CA THR A 24 11.85 -17.60 -1.50
C THR A 24 11.57 -17.63 -3.01
N ASP A 25 10.34 -17.97 -3.41
CA ASP A 25 9.86 -17.90 -4.79
C ASP A 25 9.51 -16.50 -5.27
N PHE A 26 9.65 -15.50 -4.40
CA PHE A 26 9.34 -14.10 -4.70
C PHE A 26 10.55 -13.19 -4.48
N GLU A 27 10.57 -12.08 -5.19
CA GLU A 27 11.46 -10.95 -4.93
C GLU A 27 10.65 -9.74 -4.48
N TYR A 28 11.24 -8.92 -3.61
CA TYR A 28 10.64 -7.67 -3.21
C TYR A 28 10.72 -6.66 -4.36
N ASP A 29 9.61 -6.00 -4.66
CA ASP A 29 9.55 -4.97 -5.69
C ASP A 29 8.76 -3.75 -5.18
N ALA A 30 9.23 -2.56 -5.56
CA ALA A 30 8.62 -1.28 -5.26
C ALA A 30 8.58 -0.42 -6.53
N THR A 31 7.38 -0.19 -7.05
CA THR A 31 7.15 0.55 -8.31
C THR A 31 6.40 1.86 -8.03
N TRP A 32 6.94 2.98 -8.52
CA TRP A 32 6.25 4.27 -8.49
C TRP A 32 5.13 4.29 -9.54
N GLN A 33 3.93 4.70 -9.13
CA GLN A 33 2.75 4.84 -9.99
C GLN A 33 2.32 6.31 -10.01
N PRO A 34 2.73 7.09 -11.04
CA PRO A 34 2.49 8.53 -11.09
C PRO A 34 1.01 8.88 -11.12
N ASP A 35 0.20 8.11 -11.86
CA ASP A 35 -1.24 8.38 -12.02
C ASP A 35 -2.04 8.32 -10.71
N THR A 36 -1.54 7.55 -9.73
CA THR A 36 -2.16 7.39 -8.41
C THR A 36 -1.30 7.97 -7.29
N MET A 37 -0.20 8.66 -7.64
CA MET A 37 0.76 9.26 -6.72
C MET A 37 1.19 8.31 -5.59
N ARG A 38 1.40 7.03 -5.89
CA ARG A 38 1.75 6.02 -4.87
C ARG A 38 2.99 5.23 -5.26
N LEU A 39 3.74 4.83 -4.24
CA LEU A 39 4.68 3.74 -4.33
C LEU A 39 3.94 2.45 -4.00
N ALA A 40 3.75 1.59 -5.00
CA ALA A 40 3.21 0.24 -4.81
C ALA A 40 4.36 -0.69 -4.44
N MET A 41 4.27 -1.34 -3.29
CA MET A 41 5.27 -2.28 -2.77
C MET A 41 4.64 -3.67 -2.68
N GLY A 42 5.43 -4.68 -3.02
CA GLY A 42 4.88 -6.01 -3.16
C GLY A 42 5.94 -7.06 -3.46
N LEU A 43 5.43 -8.18 -3.96
CA LEU A 43 6.20 -9.38 -4.28
C LEU A 43 6.05 -9.68 -5.75
N ARG A 44 7.17 -9.83 -6.46
CA ARG A 44 7.19 -10.29 -7.84
C ARG A 44 7.55 -11.77 -7.87
N SER A 45 6.74 -12.56 -8.58
CA SER A 45 6.95 -14.01 -8.67
C SER A 45 8.17 -14.33 -9.54
N LYS A 46 9.05 -15.22 -9.08
CA LYS A 46 10.23 -15.66 -9.85
C LYS A 46 9.93 -16.76 -10.86
N ARG A 47 8.76 -17.42 -10.73
CA ARG A 47 8.35 -18.59 -11.53
C ARG A 47 6.83 -18.72 -11.59
N ASP A 48 6.33 -19.51 -12.52
CA ASP A 48 4.93 -19.92 -12.50
C ASP A 48 4.69 -20.80 -11.28
N GLN A 49 3.60 -20.54 -10.56
CA GLN A 49 3.24 -21.28 -9.35
C GLN A 49 1.73 -21.28 -9.11
N ILE A 50 1.26 -22.31 -8.40
CA ILE A 50 -0.10 -22.40 -7.91
C ILE A 50 -0.03 -22.29 -6.40
N ILE A 51 -0.73 -21.31 -5.83
CA ILE A 51 -0.86 -21.16 -4.38
C ILE A 51 -2.25 -21.58 -3.94
N HIS A 52 -2.33 -22.16 -2.74
CA HIS A 52 -3.58 -22.54 -2.10
C HIS A 52 -3.89 -21.54 -1.01
N PHE A 53 -4.94 -20.77 -1.20
CA PHE A 53 -5.33 -19.72 -0.27
C PHE A 53 -6.85 -19.77 -0.07
N ASP A 54 -7.30 -19.80 1.19
CA ASP A 54 -8.73 -19.88 1.56
C ASP A 54 -9.51 -21.01 0.87
N GLY A 55 -8.85 -22.17 0.67
CA GLY A 55 -9.44 -23.32 -0.02
C GLY A 55 -9.56 -23.15 -1.54
N VAL A 56 -9.07 -22.04 -2.10
CA VAL A 56 -9.08 -21.74 -3.54
C VAL A 56 -7.65 -21.84 -4.09
N GLN A 57 -7.53 -22.32 -5.33
CA GLN A 57 -6.28 -22.33 -6.08
C GLN A 57 -6.16 -21.06 -6.90
N HIS A 58 -5.02 -20.39 -6.79
CA HIS A 58 -4.67 -19.24 -7.60
C HIS A 58 -3.40 -19.55 -8.39
N ALA A 59 -3.47 -19.39 -9.71
CA ALA A 59 -2.28 -19.36 -10.54
C ALA A 59 -1.62 -17.98 -10.41
N ILE A 60 -0.31 -17.98 -10.24
CA ILE A 60 0.54 -16.80 -10.28
C ILE A 60 1.58 -17.04 -11.36
N GLU A 61 1.63 -16.15 -12.33
CA GLU A 61 2.59 -16.21 -13.43
C GLU A 61 3.97 -15.73 -12.99
N LYS A 62 5.03 -16.23 -13.63
CA LYS A 62 6.37 -15.67 -13.51
C LYS A 62 6.34 -14.19 -13.88
N GLY A 63 6.88 -13.35 -13.00
CA GLY A 63 6.94 -11.91 -13.17
C GLY A 63 5.65 -11.20 -12.76
N GLU A 64 4.59 -11.91 -12.38
CA GLU A 64 3.39 -11.30 -11.81
C GLU A 64 3.71 -10.56 -10.50
N PHE A 65 3.12 -9.37 -10.33
CA PHE A 65 3.34 -8.52 -9.16
C PHE A 65 2.13 -8.53 -8.23
N LEU A 66 2.35 -9.02 -7.02
CA LEU A 66 1.35 -9.01 -5.95
C LEU A 66 1.58 -7.79 -5.07
N SER A 67 0.70 -6.78 -5.17
CA SER A 67 0.76 -5.60 -4.30
C SER A 67 0.41 -5.97 -2.87
N VAL A 68 1.28 -5.62 -1.92
CA VAL A 68 1.11 -5.90 -0.49
C VAL A 68 0.90 -4.61 0.30
N LEU A 69 1.53 -3.51 -0.12
CA LEU A 69 1.42 -2.22 0.54
C LEU A 69 1.46 -1.07 -0.46
N ASN A 70 0.79 0.03 -0.11
CA ASN A 70 0.79 1.26 -0.87
C ASN A 70 1.22 2.43 0.01
N SER A 71 2.17 3.23 -0.48
CA SER A 71 2.56 4.50 0.15
C SER A 71 2.16 5.63 -0.79
N TYR A 72 1.02 6.26 -0.50
CA TYR A 72 0.57 7.46 -1.21
C TYR A 72 1.41 8.67 -0.83
N ARG A 73 1.66 9.54 -1.80
CA ARG A 73 2.36 10.81 -1.66
C ARG A 73 1.43 11.91 -2.09
N TYR A 74 0.97 12.70 -1.13
CA TYR A 74 0.13 13.84 -1.38
C TYR A 74 0.96 15.13 -1.30
N PRO A 75 0.67 16.12 -2.14
CA PRO A 75 1.23 17.44 -1.95
C PRO A 75 0.61 18.09 -0.69
N ALA A 76 1.25 19.14 -0.17
CA ALA A 76 0.89 19.72 1.12
C ALA A 76 -0.55 20.27 1.12
N GLU A 77 -0.90 20.92 0.02
CA GLU A 77 -2.21 21.51 -0.24
C GLU A 77 -3.33 20.48 -0.15
N PHE A 78 -3.13 19.27 -0.68
CA PHE A 78 -4.13 18.21 -0.63
C PHE A 78 -4.49 17.83 0.81
N VAL A 79 -3.50 17.77 1.70
CA VAL A 79 -3.73 17.40 3.10
C VAL A 79 -4.48 18.51 3.85
N VAL A 80 -4.17 19.78 3.54
CA VAL A 80 -4.85 20.94 4.11
C VAL A 80 -6.30 21.00 3.64
N ASP A 81 -6.55 20.80 2.35
CA ASP A 81 -7.89 20.79 1.77
C ASP A 81 -8.74 19.65 2.36
N ALA A 82 -8.17 18.43 2.43
CA ALA A 82 -8.84 17.28 3.03
C ALA A 82 -9.16 17.50 4.53
N ALA A 83 -8.30 18.19 5.28
CA ALA A 83 -8.58 18.55 6.67
C ALA A 83 -9.74 19.55 6.77
N SER A 84 -9.78 20.56 5.88
CA SER A 84 -10.86 21.53 5.80
C SER A 84 -12.20 20.88 5.48
N GLU A 85 -12.24 19.99 4.49
CA GLU A 85 -13.44 19.20 4.15
C GLU A 85 -13.92 18.32 5.31
N ALA A 86 -13.00 17.87 6.17
CA ALA A 86 -13.30 17.11 7.38
C ALA A 86 -13.72 17.97 8.59
N GLY A 87 -13.84 19.30 8.43
CA GLY A 87 -14.26 20.22 9.49
C GLY A 87 -13.12 20.67 10.42
N TRP A 88 -11.88 20.64 9.93
CA TRP A 88 -10.71 21.12 10.65
C TRP A 88 -10.13 22.35 9.98
N ASP A 89 -9.81 23.36 10.78
CA ASP A 89 -9.03 24.50 10.31
C ASP A 89 -7.54 24.20 10.44
N HIS A 90 -6.80 24.43 9.36
CA HIS A 90 -5.35 24.42 9.37
C HIS A 90 -4.79 25.56 10.24
N VAL A 91 -3.84 25.24 11.10
CA VAL A 91 -3.15 26.22 11.96
C VAL A 91 -1.73 26.44 11.46
N GLN A 92 -0.98 25.35 11.29
CA GLN A 92 0.43 25.41 10.92
C GLN A 92 0.89 24.13 10.22
N THR A 93 1.84 24.29 9.29
CA THR A 93 2.59 23.18 8.67
C THR A 93 4.06 23.31 9.05
N TRP A 94 4.66 22.21 9.51
CA TRP A 94 6.10 22.09 9.63
C TRP A 94 6.62 21.13 8.57
N SER A 95 7.59 21.57 7.79
CA SER A 95 8.28 20.74 6.80
C SER A 95 9.75 20.59 7.18
N ALA A 96 10.23 19.34 7.24
CA ALA A 96 11.66 19.07 7.34
C ALA A 96 12.17 18.60 5.97
N THR A 97 13.14 19.34 5.44
CA THR A 97 13.84 19.00 4.19
C THR A 97 15.25 18.55 4.52
N GLY A 98 15.57 17.28 4.27
CA GLY A 98 16.86 16.67 4.58
C GLY A 98 16.96 15.26 3.98
N ARG A 99 17.59 14.30 4.66
CA ARG A 99 17.61 12.89 4.21
C ARG A 99 16.21 12.24 4.15
N VAL A 100 15.23 12.80 4.86
CA VAL A 100 13.84 12.38 4.84
C VAL A 100 12.97 13.64 4.67
N HIS A 101 12.01 13.57 3.77
CA HIS A 101 10.96 14.59 3.63
C HIS A 101 9.74 14.15 4.42
N TYR A 102 9.32 14.96 5.38
CA TYR A 102 8.06 14.77 6.10
C TYR A 102 7.39 16.12 6.37
N GLN A 103 6.07 16.08 6.54
CA GLN A 103 5.24 17.22 6.89
C GLN A 103 4.40 16.87 8.11
N LEU A 104 4.30 17.80 9.06
CA LEU A 104 3.42 17.73 10.21
C LEU A 104 2.40 18.86 10.09
N TYR A 105 1.15 18.56 10.41
CA TYR A 105 0.05 19.52 10.37
C TYR A 105 -0.55 19.66 11.76
N GLU A 106 -0.67 20.90 12.24
CA GLU A 106 -1.52 21.23 13.37
C GLU A 106 -2.85 21.74 12.83
N THR A 107 -3.93 21.18 13.38
CA THR A 107 -5.28 21.54 13.03
C THR A 107 -6.11 21.74 14.29
N LYS A 108 -7.13 22.59 14.19
CA LYS A 108 -8.12 22.79 15.24
C LYS A 108 -9.49 22.42 14.70
N ARG A 109 -10.31 21.77 15.51
CA ARG A 109 -11.68 21.41 15.12
C ARG A 109 -12.54 22.67 15.11
N LEU A 110 -13.38 22.81 14.07
CA LEU A 110 -14.44 23.82 14.00
C LEU A 110 -15.52 23.58 15.07
#